data_AF-A0A2V7RUS0-F1
#
_entry.id   AF-A0A2V7RUS0-F1
#
_cell.length_a   1.000
_cell.length_b   1.000
_cell.length_c   1.000
_cell.angle_alpha   90.00
_cell.angle_beta   90.00
_cell.angle_gamma   90.00
#
_symmetry.space_group_name_H-M   'P 1'
#
loop_
_entity.id
_entity.type
_entity.pdbx_description
1 polymer ?
#
loop_
_entity_poly.entity_id
_entity_poly.type
_entity_poly.pdbx_seq_one_letter_code
_entity_poly.pdbx_strand_id
1 'polypeptide(L)'
;VADFIRGFVADLRAGRFDGELAYRKAIRKPLAEYTKTTPPHVKAARKQAGATGRIVTYVVTRSGPEAVGETTAPPDYDHYVTQQLRPIADAVLRFLGGPDFDGLTGARRQLTLFP
;
A
#
# COMPACT_ATOMS: atom_id res chain seq x y z
N VAL A 1 4.68 -7.42 -21.38
CA VAL A 1 4.37 -7.50 -19.92
C VAL A 1 5.27 -6.59 -19.10
N ALA A 2 6.60 -6.70 -19.24
CA ALA A 2 7.56 -5.84 -18.53
C ALA A 2 7.26 -4.34 -18.65
N ASP A 3 7.06 -3.83 -19.87
CA ASP A 3 6.83 -2.39 -20.09
C ASP A 3 5.47 -1.92 -19.54
N PHE A 4 4.46 -2.78 -19.58
CA PHE A 4 3.17 -2.50 -18.95
C PHE A 4 3.34 -2.34 -17.43
N ILE A 5 4.05 -3.26 -16.77
CA ILE A 5 4.28 -3.19 -15.32
C ILE A 5 5.07 -1.92 -14.96
N ARG A 6 6.11 -1.58 -15.72
CA ARG A 6 6.90 -0.36 -15.50
C ARG A 6 6.06 0.90 -15.68
N GLY A 7 5.26 0.95 -16.75
CA GLY A 7 4.33 2.06 -17.03
C GLY A 7 3.32 2.21 -15.89
N PHE A 8 2.69 1.12 -15.48
CA PHE A 8 1.71 1.14 -14.39
C PHE A 8 2.31 1.64 -13.07
N VAL A 9 3.52 1.20 -12.72
CA VAL A 9 4.24 1.68 -11.52
C VAL A 9 4.59 3.17 -11.64
N ALA A 10 5.00 3.65 -12.81
CA ALA A 10 5.27 5.06 -13.05
C ALA A 10 4.00 5.92 -12.92
N ASP A 11 2.88 5.44 -13.46
CA ASP A 11 1.57 6.08 -13.41
C ASP A 11 1.04 6.17 -11.97
N LEU A 12 1.20 5.09 -11.19
CA LEU A 12 0.91 5.08 -9.75
C LEU A 12 1.73 6.10 -8.99
N ARG A 13 3.05 6.14 -9.21
CA ARG A 13 3.95 7.11 -8.56
C ARG A 13 3.68 8.56 -8.99
N ALA A 14 3.06 8.74 -10.16
CA ALA A 14 2.61 10.04 -10.65
C ALA A 14 1.21 10.45 -10.11
N GLY A 15 0.60 9.66 -9.23
CA GLY A 15 -0.68 9.97 -8.60
C GLY A 15 -1.91 9.77 -9.49
N ARG A 16 -1.77 9.06 -10.62
CA ARG A 16 -2.90 8.87 -11.57
C ARG A 16 -3.99 7.94 -11.04
N PHE A 17 -3.70 7.19 -9.97
CA PHE A 17 -4.60 6.21 -9.37
C PHE A 17 -4.96 6.55 -7.93
N ASP A 18 -4.78 7.80 -7.47
CA ASP A 18 -5.01 8.18 -6.06
C ASP A 18 -6.43 7.85 -5.57
N GLY A 19 -7.43 7.96 -6.44
CA GLY A 19 -8.82 7.59 -6.16
C GLY A 19 -9.05 6.09 -5.91
N GLU A 20 -8.11 5.23 -6.26
CA GLU A 20 -8.20 3.77 -6.15
C GLU A 20 -7.43 3.20 -4.95
N LEU A 21 -6.73 4.05 -4.18
CA LEU A 21 -5.82 3.64 -3.10
C LEU A 21 -6.51 3.35 -1.76
N ALA A 22 -7.83 3.49 -1.70
CA ALA A 22 -8.62 3.36 -0.49
C ALA A 22 -8.74 1.89 -0.04
N TYR A 23 -8.17 1.59 1.12
CA TYR A 23 -8.43 0.34 1.84
C TYR A 23 -9.77 0.40 2.55
N ARG A 24 -10.49 -0.72 2.60
CA ARG A 24 -11.73 -0.87 3.37
C ARG A 24 -11.62 -2.07 4.30
N LYS A 25 -11.77 -1.87 5.61
CA LYS A 25 -11.60 -2.95 6.59
C LYS A 25 -12.58 -2.82 7.76
N ALA A 26 -13.16 -3.95 8.14
CA ALA A 26 -14.05 -4.01 9.30
C ALA A 26 -13.25 -4.05 10.61
N ILE A 27 -13.58 -3.16 11.55
CA ILE A 27 -13.14 -3.23 12.93
C ILE A 27 -13.94 -4.34 13.62
N ARG A 28 -13.25 -5.36 14.13
CA ARG A 28 -13.88 -6.53 14.75
C ARG A 28 -14.14 -6.37 16.24
N LYS A 29 -13.35 -5.55 16.95
CA LYS A 29 -13.46 -5.27 18.39
C LYS A 29 -13.54 -3.77 18.66
N PRO A 30 -14.10 -3.31 19.79
CA PRO A 30 -14.01 -1.90 20.20
C PRO A 30 -12.59 -1.35 20.13
N LEU A 31 -12.44 -0.08 19.71
CA LEU A 31 -11.12 0.56 19.55
C LEU A 31 -10.29 0.59 20.84
N ALA A 32 -10.97 0.65 21.99
CA ALA A 32 -10.38 0.63 23.33
C ALA A 32 -9.70 -0.71 23.66
N GLU A 33 -10.13 -1.82 23.06
CA GLU A 33 -9.56 -3.15 23.31
C GLU A 33 -8.23 -3.39 22.57
N TYR A 34 -7.86 -2.52 21.62
CA TYR A 34 -6.58 -2.59 20.92
C TYR A 34 -5.48 -1.87 21.71
N THR A 35 -4.87 -2.56 22.67
CA THR A 35 -3.89 -1.95 23.60
C THR A 35 -2.43 -2.22 23.25
N LYS A 36 -2.09 -3.39 22.67
CA LYS A 36 -0.69 -3.82 22.45
C LYS A 36 -0.16 -3.55 21.05
N THR A 37 -0.90 -3.94 20.02
CA THR A 37 -0.59 -3.63 18.62
C THR A 37 -1.78 -2.90 18.02
N THR A 38 -1.53 -1.79 17.34
CA THR A 38 -2.59 -1.01 16.69
C THR A 38 -2.46 -1.20 15.18
N PRO A 39 -3.32 -2.04 14.57
CA PRO A 39 -3.32 -2.23 13.12
C PRO A 39 -3.56 -0.92 12.34
N PRO A 40 -3.19 -0.86 11.06
CA PRO A 40 -3.36 0.34 10.23
C PRO A 40 -4.78 0.92 10.22
N HIS A 41 -5.79 0.08 10.00
CA HIS A 41 -7.21 0.47 10.04
C HIS A 41 -7.66 1.00 11.41
N VAL A 42 -7.08 0.50 12.52
CA VAL A 42 -7.37 0.99 13.87
C VAL A 42 -6.69 2.33 14.11
N LYS A 43 -5.47 2.54 13.58
CA LYS A 43 -4.78 3.85 13.63
C LYS A 43 -5.57 4.91 12.86
N ALA A 44 -6.03 4.60 11.65
CA ALA A 44 -6.84 5.49 10.86
C ALA A 44 -8.17 5.83 11.57
N ALA A 45 -8.86 4.82 12.11
CA ALA A 45 -10.09 5.01 12.88
C ALA A 45 -9.93 5.94 14.09
N ARG A 46 -8.81 5.84 14.82
CA ARG A 46 -8.51 6.70 15.97
C ARG A 46 -8.25 8.16 15.59
N LYS A 47 -7.79 8.42 14.36
CA LYS A 47 -7.55 9.78 13.85
C LYS A 47 -8.86 10.46 13.41
N GLN A 48 -9.90 9.71 13.08
CA GLN A 48 -11.17 10.25 12.62
C GLN A 48 -11.96 10.90 13.77
N ALA A 49 -12.41 12.13 13.58
CA ALA A 49 -13.24 12.82 14.55
C ALA A 49 -14.69 12.30 14.52
N GLY A 50 -15.06 11.36 15.40
CA GLY A 50 -16.44 10.93 15.59
C GLY A 50 -16.64 9.43 15.82
N ALA A 51 -17.90 8.98 15.77
CA ALA A 51 -18.26 7.57 15.93
C ALA A 51 -17.79 6.78 14.70
N THR A 52 -16.68 6.05 14.85
CA THR A 52 -16.18 5.19 13.78
C THR A 52 -17.17 4.06 13.53
N GLY A 53 -17.67 3.96 12.29
CA GLY A 53 -18.50 2.84 11.87
C GLY A 53 -17.75 1.50 11.98
N ARG A 54 -18.48 0.38 11.90
CA ARG A 54 -17.91 -0.97 11.89
C ARG A 54 -16.91 -1.18 10.76
N ILE A 55 -17.00 -0.40 9.68
CA ILE A 55 -16.11 -0.41 8.52
C ILE A 55 -15.34 0.91 8.47
N VAL A 56 -14.03 0.81 8.32
CA VAL A 56 -13.12 1.94 8.18
C VAL A 56 -12.58 1.94 6.76
N THR A 57 -12.63 3.10 6.13
CA THR A 57 -11.98 3.36 4.84
C THR A 57 -10.78 4.27 5.07
N TYR A 58 -9.59 3.85 4.63
CA TYR A 58 -8.35 4.58 4.90
C TYR A 58 -7.34 4.46 3.76
N VAL A 59 -6.43 5.42 3.65
CA VAL A 59 -5.30 5.44 2.72
C VAL A 59 -4.01 5.35 3.53
N VAL A 60 -3.00 4.67 3.01
CA VAL A 60 -1.66 4.68 3.61
C VAL A 60 -0.89 5.84 3.01
N THR A 61 -0.62 6.84 3.84
CA THR A 61 0.13 8.04 3.47
C THR A 61 1.56 7.96 3.99
N ARG A 62 2.41 8.92 3.61
CA ARG A 62 3.76 9.04 4.18
C ARG A 62 3.76 9.32 5.69
N SER A 63 2.66 9.85 6.23
CA SER A 63 2.44 10.05 7.68
C SER A 63 1.78 8.84 8.35
N GLY A 64 1.69 7.71 7.64
CA GLY A 64 1.02 6.49 8.05
C GLY A 64 -0.44 6.41 7.59
N PRO A 65 -1.23 5.48 8.16
CA PRO A 65 -2.63 5.27 7.78
C PRO A 65 -3.53 6.44 8.21
N GLU A 66 -4.32 6.95 7.28
CA GLU A 66 -5.21 8.10 7.49
C GLU A 66 -6.59 7.84 6.86
N ALA A 67 -7.65 8.38 7.47
CA ALA A 67 -9.00 8.19 6.98
C ALA A 67 -9.19 8.89 5.62
N VAL A 68 -10.00 8.29 4.74
CA VAL A 68 -10.38 8.95 3.48
C VAL A 68 -11.17 10.23 3.80
N GLY A 69 -10.74 11.37 3.24
CA GLY A 69 -11.34 12.68 3.50
C GLY A 69 -10.63 13.51 4.58
N GLU A 70 -9.76 12.90 5.39
CA GLU A 70 -8.98 13.55 6.46
C GLU A 70 -7.47 13.26 6.32
N THR A 71 -6.97 13.21 5.08
CA THR A 71 -5.55 12.96 4.79
C THR A 71 -4.72 14.22 4.95
N THR A 72 -3.57 14.12 5.63
CA THR A 72 -2.64 15.22 5.89
C THR A 72 -1.35 15.14 5.07
N ALA A 73 -1.09 13.98 4.46
CA ALA A 73 0.09 13.72 3.65
C ALA A 73 -0.27 12.98 2.35
N PRO A 74 0.59 13.09 1.31
CA PRO A 74 0.38 12.34 0.08
C PRO A 74 0.46 10.81 0.33
N PRO A 75 -0.16 10.00 -0.54
CA PRO A 75 -0.04 8.54 -0.48
C PRO A 75 1.41 8.07 -0.44
N ASP A 76 1.66 7.01 0.31
CA ASP A 76 2.94 6.30 0.28
C ASP A 76 2.94 5.33 -0.91
N TYR A 77 3.29 5.84 -2.09
CA TYR A 77 3.28 5.04 -3.32
C TYR A 77 4.17 3.79 -3.22
N ASP A 78 5.29 3.83 -2.49
CA ASP A 78 6.17 2.67 -2.37
C ASP A 78 5.54 1.58 -1.48
N HIS A 79 4.73 1.96 -0.48
CA HIS A 79 3.87 0.99 0.22
C HIS A 79 2.92 0.30 -0.77
N TYR A 80 2.25 1.02 -1.68
CA TYR A 80 1.32 0.40 -2.64
C TYR A 80 2.05 -0.47 -3.68
N VAL A 81 3.19 -0.04 -4.18
CA VAL A 81 4.03 -0.84 -5.09
C VAL A 81 4.43 -2.16 -4.42
N THR A 82 4.89 -2.12 -3.17
CA THR A 82 5.41 -3.31 -2.47
C THR A 82 4.32 -4.21 -1.90
N GLN A 83 3.24 -3.64 -1.33
CA GLN A 83 2.21 -4.40 -0.63
C GLN A 83 1.01 -4.77 -1.52
N GLN A 84 0.84 -4.15 -2.69
CA GLN A 84 -0.26 -4.45 -3.62
C GLN A 84 0.27 -4.95 -4.96
N LEU A 85 1.09 -4.16 -5.66
CA LEU A 85 1.48 -4.50 -7.03
C LEU A 85 2.45 -5.68 -7.10
N ARG A 86 3.51 -5.67 -6.30
CA ARG A 86 4.52 -6.75 -6.28
C ARG A 86 3.90 -8.14 -6.08
N PRO A 87 3.13 -8.44 -5.01
CA PRO A 87 2.62 -9.80 -4.78
C PRO A 87 1.66 -10.26 -5.89
N ILE A 88 0.87 -9.35 -6.47
CA ILE A 88 -0.03 -9.67 -7.58
C ILE A 88 0.79 -9.98 -8.84
N ALA A 89 1.77 -9.14 -9.16
CA ALA A 89 2.62 -9.33 -10.32
C ALA A 89 3.43 -10.62 -10.21
N ASP A 90 4.07 -10.89 -9.07
CA ASP A 90 4.85 -12.12 -8.85
C ASP A 90 3.97 -13.37 -8.97
N ALA A 91 2.73 -13.33 -8.47
CA ALA A 91 1.78 -14.44 -8.59
C ALA A 91 1.40 -14.76 -10.05
N VAL A 92 1.48 -13.79 -10.96
CA VAL A 92 1.25 -13.98 -12.40
C VAL A 92 2.55 -14.33 -13.13
N LEU A 93 3.63 -13.59 -12.86
CA LEU A 93 4.93 -13.72 -13.53
C LEU A 93 5.54 -15.11 -13.35
N ARG A 94 5.33 -15.76 -12.20
CA ARG A 94 5.76 -17.15 -11.94
C ARG A 94 5.29 -18.15 -13.01
N PHE A 95 4.16 -17.89 -13.67
CA PHE A 95 3.62 -18.75 -14.73
C PHE A 95 4.17 -18.42 -16.12
N LEU A 96 4.74 -17.22 -16.29
CA LEU A 96 5.24 -16.72 -17.57
C LEU A 96 6.74 -17.00 -17.78
N GLY A 97 7.44 -17.55 -16.78
CA GLY A 97 8.87 -17.93 -16.87
C GLY A 97 9.83 -16.74 -17.05
N GLY A 98 9.37 -15.52 -16.79
CA GLY A 98 10.15 -14.27 -16.94
C GLY A 98 10.79 -13.78 -15.63
N PRO A 99 11.39 -12.56 -15.63
CA PRO A 99 11.94 -11.95 -14.43
C PRO A 99 10.86 -11.70 -13.37
N ASP A 100 11.25 -11.73 -12.11
CA ASP A 100 10.41 -11.29 -10.98
C ASP A 100 10.13 -9.78 -11.05
N PHE A 101 9.14 -9.32 -10.27
CA PHE A 101 8.74 -7.92 -10.27
C PHE A 101 9.89 -6.94 -9.97
N ASP A 102 10.82 -7.33 -9.10
CA ASP A 102 11.96 -6.50 -8.71
C ASP A 102 12.99 -6.36 -9.82
N GLY A 103 13.22 -7.43 -10.59
CA GLY A 103 14.01 -7.38 -11.81
C GLY A 103 13.36 -6.51 -12.89
N LEU A 104 12.03 -6.47 -12.97
CA LEU A 104 11.32 -5.63 -13.94
C LEU A 104 11.31 -4.15 -13.58
N THR A 105 11.16 -3.82 -12.31
CA THR A 105 11.03 -2.44 -11.81
C THR A 105 12.36 -1.78 -11.45
N GLY A 106 13.48 -2.50 -11.56
CA GLY A 106 14.81 -1.99 -11.22
C GLY A 106 15.04 -1.87 -9.70
N ALA A 107 14.18 -2.48 -8.88
CA ALA A 107 14.28 -2.45 -7.42
C ALA A 107 15.43 -3.34 -6.89
N ARG A 108 15.96 -4.25 -7.73
CA ARG A 108 17.15 -5.04 -7.39
C ARG A 108 18.40 -4.15 -7.37
N ARG A 109 18.66 -3.51 -6.23
CA ARG A 109 20.01 -3.04 -5.89
C ARG A 109 20.89 -4.27 -5.72
N GLN A 110 21.72 -4.59 -6.71
CA GLN A 110 22.86 -5.47 -6.48
C GLN A 110 23.73 -4.84 -5.39
N LEU A 111 23.69 -5.39 -4.18
CA LEU A 111 24.77 -5.17 -3.21
C LEU A 111 25.99 -5.89 -3.78
N THR A 112 26.79 -5.16 -4.56
CA THR A 112 28.12 -5.61 -4.93
C THR A 112 28.98 -5.60 -3.68
N LEU A 113 29.04 -6.74 -2.98
CA LEU A 113 30.14 -7.03 -2.07
C LEU A 113 31.37 -7.25 -2.95
N PHE A 114 32.21 -6.22 -3.07
CA PHE A 114 33.56 -6.34 -3.62
C PHE A 114 34.56 -6.48 -2.46
N PRO A 115 35.75 -7.01 -2.75
CA PRO A 115 36.12 -8.43 -2.85
C PRO A 115 36.65 -9.00 -1.51
#